data_AF-A0A835LL83-F1
#
_entry.id   AF-A0A835LL83-F1
#
_cell.length_a   1.000
_cell.length_b   1.000
_cell.length_c   1.000
_cell.angle_alpha   90.00
_cell.angle_beta   90.00
_cell.angle_gamma   90.00
#
_symmetry.space_group_name_H-M   'P 1'
#
loop_
_entity.id
_entity.type
_entity.pdbx_description
1 polymer ?
#
loop_
_entity_poly.entity_id
_entity_poly.type
_entity_poly.pdbx_seq_one_letter_code
_entity_poly.pdbx_strand_id
1 'polypeptide(L)'
;MKQIIKILSIFIAIAAFWISLLETSVVPRSYTWMLPIYLIMSLGCYGLLMVGVGLMRFPTCPIEAGLLQKDVAEARDFLKQRGVDVGSD
;
A
#
# COMPACT_ATOMS: atom_id res chain seq x y z
N MET A 1 23.19 -5.24 -20.90
CA MET A 1 24.24 -5.60 -19.90
C MET A 1 24.78 -4.40 -19.13
N LYS A 2 25.19 -3.29 -19.77
CA LYS A 2 25.76 -2.11 -19.08
C LYS A 2 24.84 -1.44 -18.04
N GLN A 3 23.53 -1.41 -18.28
CA GLN A 3 22.56 -0.82 -17.33
C GLN A 3 22.40 -1.68 -16.06
N ILE A 4 22.37 -3.00 -16.21
CA ILE A 4 22.27 -3.95 -15.09
C ILE A 4 23.49 -3.80 -14.17
N ILE A 5 24.69 -3.67 -14.74
CA ILE A 5 25.93 -3.48 -13.97
C ILE A 5 25.92 -2.14 -13.23
N LYS A 6 25.41 -1.06 -13.85
CA LYS A 6 25.23 0.24 -13.19
C LYS A 6 24.28 0.15 -11.98
N ILE A 7 23.12 -0.47 -12.17
CA ILE A 7 22.12 -0.66 -11.10
C ILE A 7 22.72 -1.50 -9.97
N LEU A 8 23.41 -2.59 -10.30
CA LEU A 8 24.08 -3.44 -9.33
C LEU A 8 25.15 -2.67 -8.54
N SER A 9 25.97 -1.86 -9.21
CA SER A 9 27.00 -1.04 -8.53
C SER A 9 26.41 -0.01 -7.57
N ILE A 10 25.27 0.60 -7.93
CA ILE A 10 24.56 1.55 -7.08
C ILE A 10 24.00 0.82 -5.86
N PHE A 11 23.41 -0.35 -6.06
CA PHE A 11 22.88 -1.18 -4.96
C PHE A 11 23.98 -1.58 -3.98
N ILE A 12 25.14 -1.99 -4.50
CA ILE A 12 26.32 -2.34 -3.69
C ILE A 12 26.85 -1.12 -2.94
N ALA A 13 26.91 0.05 -3.57
CA ALA A 13 27.37 1.28 -2.93
C ALA A 13 26.45 1.71 -1.78
N ILE A 14 25.13 1.63 -1.99
CA ILE A 14 24.12 1.94 -0.97
C ILE A 14 24.21 0.95 0.20
N ALA A 15 24.37 -0.35 -0.08
CA ALA A 15 24.52 -1.37 0.95
C ALA A 15 25.82 -1.16 1.76
N ALA A 16 26.94 -0.89 1.10
CA ALA A 16 28.21 -0.63 1.76
C ALA A 16 28.16 0.65 2.61
N PHE A 17 27.49 1.70 2.12
CA PHE A 17 27.28 2.94 2.86
C PHE A 17 26.44 2.70 4.13
N TRP A 18 25.36 1.92 4.01
CA TRP A 18 24.53 1.51 5.14
C TRP A 18 25.31 0.71 6.19
N ILE A 19 26.10 -0.28 5.76
CA ILE A 19 26.93 -1.11 6.65
C ILE A 19 27.99 -0.26 7.35
N SER A 20 28.60 0.68 6.63
CA SER A 20 29.61 1.60 7.19
C SER A 20 29.02 2.50 8.28
N LEU A 21 27.81 3.05 8.05
CA LEU A 21 27.07 3.82 9.05
C LEU A 21 26.72 2.97 10.28
N LEU A 22 26.39 1.70 10.06
CA LEU A 22 26.05 0.75 11.13
C LEU A 22 27.25 0.44 12.02
N GLU A 23 28.43 0.23 11.42
CA GLU A 23 29.69 0.02 12.15
C GLU A 23 30.14 1.28 12.91
N THR A 24 29.85 2.49 12.38
CA THR A 24 30.12 3.73 13.13
C THR A 24 29.19 3.90 14.33
N SER A 25 27.97 3.36 14.25
CA SER A 25 26.95 3.47 15.29
C SER A 25 27.08 2.38 16.38
N VAL A 26 28.29 2.05 16.84
CA VAL A 26 28.55 1.38 18.14
C VAL A 26 27.72 0.10 18.45
N VAL A 27 27.19 -0.60 17.44
CA VAL A 27 26.46 -1.85 17.64
C VAL A 27 27.47 -2.99 17.79
N PRO A 28 27.39 -3.83 18.84
CA PRO A 28 28.28 -4.98 18.97
C PRO A 28 28.17 -5.90 17.75
N ARG A 29 29.32 -6.30 17.20
CA ARG A 29 29.48 -7.11 15.95
C ARG A 29 28.59 -8.36 15.88
N SER A 30 28.19 -8.90 17.03
CA SER A 30 27.29 -10.04 17.14
C SER A 30 25.85 -9.74 16.66
N TYR A 31 25.39 -8.49 16.73
CA TYR A 31 24.02 -8.10 16.35
C TYR A 31 23.94 -7.46 14.97
N THR A 32 25.08 -7.04 14.39
CA THR A 32 25.17 -6.44 13.04
C THR A 32 24.56 -7.34 11.96
N TRP A 33 24.61 -8.67 12.14
CA TRP A 33 24.05 -9.62 11.17
C TRP A 33 22.53 -9.79 11.29
N MET A 34 21.95 -9.58 12.48
CA MET A 34 20.50 -9.64 12.68
C MET A 34 19.79 -8.32 12.37
N LEU A 35 20.49 -7.19 12.44
CA LEU A 35 19.90 -5.86 12.23
C LEU A 35 19.18 -5.69 10.87
N PRO A 36 19.73 -6.18 9.73
CA PRO A 36 19.03 -6.14 8.44
C PRO A 36 17.71 -6.93 8.47
N ILE A 37 17.69 -8.07 9.16
CA ILE A 37 16.50 -8.93 9.27
C ILE A 37 15.44 -8.21 10.11
N TYR A 38 15.83 -7.58 11.23
CA TYR A 38 14.91 -6.77 12.03
C TYR A 38 14.34 -5.58 11.26
N LEU A 39 15.15 -4.91 10.44
CA LEU A 39 14.68 -3.83 9.56
C LEU A 39 13.66 -4.34 8.55
N ILE A 40 13.93 -5.44 7.85
CA ILE A 40 13.00 -6.04 6.89
C ILE A 40 11.69 -6.44 7.57
N MET A 41 11.77 -7.05 8.76
CA MET A 41 10.60 -7.50 9.51
C MET A 41 9.76 -6.31 10.01
N SER A 42 10.40 -5.24 10.49
CA SER A 42 9.72 -4.01 10.91
C SER A 42 9.07 -3.28 9.73
N LEU A 43 9.76 -3.21 8.58
CA LEU A 43 9.23 -2.61 7.35
C LEU A 43 8.03 -3.41 6.82
N GLY A 44 8.11 -4.74 6.87
CA GLY A 44 7.00 -5.63 6.50
C GLY A 44 5.79 -5.44 7.40
N CYS A 45 6.00 -5.34 8.71
CA CYS A 45 4.93 -5.05 9.67
C CYS A 45 4.30 -3.67 9.43
N TYR A 46 5.11 -2.64 9.18
CA TYR A 46 4.63 -1.31 8.82
C TYR A 46 3.78 -1.32 7.54
N GLY A 47 4.23 -2.04 6.51
CA GLY A 47 3.48 -2.20 5.26
C GLY A 47 2.12 -2.87 5.46
N LEU A 48 2.08 -3.96 6.22
CA LEU A 48 0.83 -4.64 6.59
C LEU A 48 -0.11 -3.73 7.37
N LEU A 49 0.41 -2.93 8.30
CA LEU A 49 -0.37 -1.94 9.05
C LEU A 49 -0.95 -0.86 8.13
N MET A 50 -0.15 -0.30 7.23
CA MET A 50 -0.60 0.70 6.24
C MET A 50 -1.72 0.16 5.35
N VAL A 51 -1.57 -1.06 4.84
CA VAL A 51 -2.61 -1.73 4.05
C VAL A 51 -3.85 -2.02 4.90
N GLY A 52 -3.68 -2.51 6.12
CA GLY A 52 -4.77 -2.76 7.05
C GLY A 52 -5.56 -1.51 7.39
N VAL A 53 -4.88 -0.39 7.65
CA VAL A 53 -5.52 0.92 7.86
C VAL A 53 -6.21 1.40 6.60
N GLY A 54 -5.63 1.21 5.41
CA GLY A 54 -6.27 1.55 4.14
C GLY A 54 -7.53 0.74 3.85
N LEU A 55 -7.56 -0.54 4.27
CA LEU A 55 -8.75 -1.39 4.17
C LEU A 55 -9.80 -1.04 5.22
N MET A 56 -9.41 -0.77 6.47
CA MET A 56 -10.35 -0.32 7.50
C MET A 56 -10.91 1.06 7.17
N ARG A 57 -10.09 1.92 6.59
CA ARG A 57 -10.43 3.24 6.11
C ARG A 57 -10.67 3.17 4.60
N PHE A 58 -11.62 2.32 4.19
CA PHE A 58 -12.25 2.49 2.89
C PHE A 58 -12.56 3.98 2.73
N PRO A 59 -12.24 4.62 1.59
CA PRO A 59 -12.71 5.97 1.31
C PRO A 59 -14.23 5.88 1.21
N THR A 60 -14.90 5.97 2.35
CA THR A 60 -16.32 6.24 2.43
C THR A 60 -16.42 7.66 1.93
N CYS A 61 -16.63 7.81 0.62
CA CYS A 61 -16.99 9.07 0.01
C CYS A 61 -18.51 9.20 0.20
N PRO A 62 -18.99 9.83 1.29
CA PRO A 62 -20.43 9.91 1.56
C PRO A 62 -21.17 10.62 0.42
N ILE A 63 -20.48 11.55 -0.25
CA ILE A 63 -20.99 12.31 -1.38
C ILE A 63 -21.19 11.42 -2.61
N GLU A 64 -20.18 10.60 -2.95
CA GLU A 64 -20.24 9.70 -4.11
C GLU A 64 -21.24 8.57 -3.89
N ALA A 65 -21.36 8.06 -2.66
CA ALA A 65 -22.41 7.11 -2.29
C ALA A 65 -23.81 7.71 -2.47
N GLY A 66 -24.01 8.99 -2.09
CA GLY A 66 -25.27 9.71 -2.29
C GLY A 66 -25.61 9.95 -3.77
N LEU A 67 -24.60 10.31 -4.58
CA LEU A 67 -24.75 10.46 -6.03
C LEU A 67 -25.13 9.13 -6.69
N LEU A 68 -24.45 8.04 -6.33
CA LEU A 68 -24.75 6.71 -6.87
C LEU A 68 -26.18 6.27 -6.54
N GLN A 69 -26.66 6.52 -5.32
CA GLN A 69 -28.04 6.22 -4.93
C GLN A 69 -29.06 7.04 -5.75
N LYS A 70 -28.75 8.30 -6.07
CA LYS A 70 -29.58 9.13 -6.93
C LYS A 70 -29.66 8.57 -8.35
N ASP A 71 -28.52 8.17 -8.93
CA ASP A 71 -28.46 7.59 -10.27
C ASP A 71 -29.24 6.26 -10.34
N VAL A 72 -29.16 5.44 -9.28
CA VAL A 72 -29.95 4.19 -9.16
C VAL A 72 -31.45 4.48 -9.12
N ALA A 73 -31.90 5.50 -8.37
CA ALA A 73 -33.30 5.89 -8.31
C ALA A 73 -33.82 6.37 -9.68
N GLU A 74 -33.05 7.21 -10.38
CA GLU A 74 -33.40 7.69 -11.72
C GLU A 74 -33.48 6.55 -12.73
N ALA A 75 -32.51 5.63 -12.72
CA ALA A 75 -32.53 4.45 -13.58
C ALA A 75 -33.75 3.55 -13.31
N ARG A 76 -34.13 3.40 -12.04
CA ARG A 76 -35.30 2.63 -11.63
C ARG A 76 -36.60 3.25 -12.13
N ASP A 77 -36.73 4.58 -12.05
CA ASP A 77 -37.89 5.30 -12.56
C ASP A 77 -37.97 5.22 -14.09
N PHE A 78 -36.84 5.30 -14.79
CA PHE A 78 -36.78 5.13 -16.24
C PHE A 78 -37.23 3.72 -16.67
N LEU A 79 -36.81 2.69 -15.93
CA LEU A 79 -37.21 1.30 -16.19
C LEU A 79 -38.69 1.05 -15.88
N LYS A 80 -39.23 1.66 -14.82
CA LYS A 80 -40.67 1.64 -14.51
C LYS A 80 -41.51 2.27 -15.63
N GLN A 81 -41.07 3.41 -16.19
CA GLN A 81 -41.73 4.02 -17.35
C GLN A 81 -41.73 3.11 -18.58
N ARG A 82 -40.74 2.21 -18.69
CA ARG A 82 -40.64 1.20 -19.75
C ARG A 82 -41.37 -0.11 -19.42
N GLY A 83 -42.06 -0.19 -18.28
CA GLY A 83 -42.83 -1.37 -17.86
C GLY A 83 -42.01 -2.50 -17.25
N VAL A 84 -40.74 -2.25 -16.89
CA VAL A 84 -39.88 -3.23 -16.23
C VAL A 84 -39.95 -3.03 -14.72
N ASP A 85 -40.53 -4.00 -14.00
CA ASP A 85 -40.58 -3.98 -12.53
C ASP A 85 -39.22 -4.40 -11.96
N VAL A 86 -38.44 -3.41 -11.54
CA VAL A 86 -37.24 -3.61 -10.74
C VAL A 86 -37.72 -3.56 -9.30
N GLY A 87 -37.86 -4.74 -8.68
CA GLY A 87 -38.53 -4.96 -7.38
C GLY A 87 -38.28 -3.87 -6.34
N SER A 88 -39.32 -3.54 -5.59
CA SER A 88 -39.23 -2.58 -4.48
C SER A 88 -38.59 -3.23 -3.27
N ASP A 89 -37.69 -2.49 -2.63
CA ASP A 89 -37.10 -2.81 -1.32
C ASP A 89 -38.12 -3.46 -0.37
#